data_AF-A0A117E3F9-F1
#
_entry.id   AF-A0A117E3F9-F1
#
_cell.length_a   1.000
_cell.length_b   1.000
_cell.length_c   1.000
_cell.angle_alpha   90.00
_cell.angle_beta   90.00
_cell.angle_gamma   90.00
#
_symmetry.space_group_name_H-M   'P 1'
#
loop_
_entity.id
_entity.type
_entity.pdbx_description
1 polymer ?
#
loop_
_entity_poly.entity_id
_entity_poly.type
_entity_poly.pdbx_seq_one_letter_code
_entity_poly.pdbx_strand_id
1 'polypeptide(L)'
;MNGIFAADLAAYLILSPIVVYNFITHRWTGFLAWYSLTMFCSARVIGGALGVRDTSSMTANIIQSVGVTPLILCVDGLVHEARTYRYPYASRRLNWSVVIGTSVTMVVAISLSIKACLDIFENKAQSDDYSLWKAGSALVVVVWIFQIGWSIYSLQFHDKGIQGPGYQGGTALLQGALVALAFIGVRVIYALVAVCTESKDLSPVYGLKSVRVVLMFLPELFATVTIIVVGVRTRRLRELKDETDYGKLDVVQPTSIGIAA
;
A
#
# COMPACT_ATOMS: atom_id res chain seq x y z
N MET A 1 -24.07 19.46 -4.11
CA MET A 1 -23.45 18.43 -3.24
C MET A 1 -22.26 17.81 -3.99
N ASN A 2 -21.08 17.78 -3.39
CA ASN A 2 -19.92 17.11 -3.98
C ASN A 2 -20.06 15.59 -3.80
N GLY A 3 -20.68 14.92 -4.78
CA GLY A 3 -20.94 13.47 -4.73
C GLY A 3 -19.68 12.61 -4.56
N ILE A 4 -18.49 13.17 -4.81
CA ILE A 4 -17.20 12.48 -4.61
C ILE A 4 -17.00 12.09 -3.14
N PHE A 5 -17.23 13.00 -2.19
CA PHE A 5 -17.04 12.68 -0.76
C PHE A 5 -18.05 11.66 -0.26
N ALA A 6 -19.29 11.72 -0.75
CA ALA A 6 -20.32 10.75 -0.42
C ALA A 6 -20.02 9.36 -1.03
N ALA A 7 -19.53 9.31 -2.27
CA ALA A 7 -19.12 8.08 -2.93
C ALA A 7 -17.88 7.45 -2.26
N ASP A 8 -16.88 8.27 -1.90
CA ASP A 8 -15.70 7.85 -1.15
C ASP A 8 -16.10 7.25 0.19
N LEU A 9 -16.93 7.97 0.97
CA LEU A 9 -17.45 7.50 2.23
C LEU A 9 -18.21 6.18 2.09
N ALA A 10 -19.16 6.08 1.15
CA ALA A 10 -19.96 4.88 0.95
C ALA A 10 -19.11 3.67 0.55
N ALA A 11 -18.19 3.85 -0.42
CA ALA A 11 -17.34 2.78 -0.89
C ALA A 11 -16.41 2.24 0.21
N TYR A 12 -15.72 3.14 0.93
CA TYR A 12 -14.77 2.72 1.96
C TYR A 12 -15.45 2.21 3.24
N LEU A 13 -16.69 2.65 3.55
CA LEU A 13 -17.48 2.01 4.61
C LEU A 13 -17.85 0.56 4.28
N ILE A 14 -18.20 0.27 3.02
CA ILE A 14 -18.51 -1.10 2.57
C ILE A 14 -17.26 -1.98 2.57
N LEU A 15 -16.11 -1.43 2.17
CA LEU A 15 -14.85 -2.18 2.11
C LEU A 15 -14.18 -2.36 3.47
N SER A 16 -14.40 -1.45 4.43
CA SER A 16 -13.73 -1.46 5.74
C SER A 16 -13.86 -2.78 6.51
N PRO A 17 -15.04 -3.43 6.62
CA PRO A 17 -15.17 -4.73 7.28
C PRO A 17 -14.27 -5.81 6.65
N ILE A 18 -14.14 -5.80 5.32
CA ILE A 18 -13.32 -6.78 4.60
C ILE A 18 -11.83 -6.51 4.82
N VAL A 19 -11.43 -5.24 4.89
CA VAL A 19 -10.05 -4.84 5.23
C VAL A 19 -9.70 -5.29 6.65
N VAL A 20 -10.59 -5.07 7.61
CA VAL A 20 -10.42 -5.53 9.00
C VAL A 20 -10.34 -7.06 9.06
N TYR A 21 -11.18 -7.76 8.31
CA TYR A 21 -11.11 -9.22 8.20
C TYR A 21 -9.73 -9.68 7.71
N ASN A 22 -9.22 -9.10 6.61
CA ASN A 22 -7.89 -9.43 6.09
C ASN A 22 -6.77 -9.12 7.10
N PHE A 23 -6.88 -8.00 7.83
CA PHE A 23 -5.93 -7.65 8.89
C PHE A 23 -5.85 -8.71 9.99
N ILE A 24 -7.02 -9.19 10.44
CA ILE A 24 -7.10 -10.23 11.48
C ILE A 24 -6.57 -11.58 10.96
N THR A 25 -6.86 -11.96 9.71
CA THR A 25 -6.45 -13.26 9.16
C THR A 25 -4.94 -13.35 8.89
N HIS A 26 -4.31 -12.30 8.39
CA HIS A 26 -2.88 -12.30 8.04
C HIS A 26 -1.95 -11.98 9.23
N ARG A 27 -2.47 -11.36 10.29
CA ARG A 27 -1.84 -11.17 11.60
C ARG A 27 -0.38 -10.66 11.49
N TRP A 28 0.59 -11.33 12.11
CA TRP A 28 1.97 -10.83 12.25
C TRP A 28 2.81 -10.88 10.97
N THR A 29 2.58 -11.86 10.09
CA THR A 29 3.36 -12.02 8.85
C THR A 29 2.99 -11.00 7.78
N GLY A 30 1.71 -10.61 7.74
CA GLY A 30 1.22 -9.57 6.82
C GLY A 30 1.02 -8.20 7.46
N PHE A 31 1.35 -8.04 8.75
CA PHE A 31 0.97 -6.87 9.55
C PHE A 31 1.20 -5.54 8.81
N LEU A 32 2.35 -5.38 8.16
CA LEU A 32 2.71 -4.16 7.46
C LEU A 32 1.72 -3.80 6.34
N ALA A 33 1.37 -4.77 5.50
CA ALA A 33 0.46 -4.55 4.37
C ALA A 33 -0.93 -4.15 4.87
N TRP A 34 -1.47 -4.96 5.78
CA TRP A 34 -2.85 -4.87 6.19
C TRP A 34 -3.09 -3.71 7.17
N TYR A 35 -2.07 -3.36 7.98
CA TYR A 35 -2.10 -2.14 8.79
C TYR A 35 -2.17 -0.90 7.92
N SER A 36 -1.29 -0.79 6.91
CA SER A 36 -1.29 0.34 5.98
C SER A 36 -2.60 0.45 5.18
N LEU A 37 -3.21 -0.68 4.79
CA LEU A 37 -4.53 -0.71 4.15
C LEU A 37 -5.64 -0.23 5.08
N THR A 38 -5.59 -0.64 6.36
CA THR A 38 -6.57 -0.23 7.37
C THR A 38 -6.46 1.28 7.65
N MET A 39 -5.24 1.79 7.76
CA MET A 39 -4.96 3.22 7.89
C MET A 39 -5.47 4.02 6.68
N PHE A 40 -5.23 3.51 5.47
CA PHE A 40 -5.76 4.11 4.24
C PHE A 40 -7.29 4.19 4.27
N CYS A 41 -7.96 3.06 4.52
CA CYS A 41 -9.42 2.98 4.54
C CYS A 41 -10.03 3.87 5.62
N SER A 42 -9.40 3.95 6.79
CA SER A 42 -9.84 4.83 7.89
C SER A 42 -9.71 6.30 7.52
N ALA A 43 -8.59 6.69 6.92
CA ALA A 43 -8.39 8.05 6.43
C ALA A 43 -9.45 8.42 5.39
N ARG A 44 -9.85 7.50 4.51
CA ARG A 44 -10.92 7.71 3.52
C ARG A 44 -12.29 7.91 4.14
N VAL A 45 -12.66 7.08 5.11
CA VAL A 45 -13.93 7.24 5.82
C VAL A 45 -13.98 8.59 6.54
N ILE A 46 -12.89 8.98 7.23
CA ILE A 46 -12.81 10.28 7.92
C ILE A 46 -12.85 11.44 6.91
N GLY A 47 -12.06 11.39 5.85
CA GLY A 47 -12.01 12.43 4.81
C GLY A 47 -13.36 12.59 4.09
N GLY A 48 -14.01 11.48 3.75
CA GLY A 48 -15.35 11.46 3.17
C GLY A 48 -16.41 12.03 4.11
N ALA A 49 -16.42 11.63 5.39
CA ALA A 49 -17.35 12.15 6.39
C ALA A 49 -17.19 13.66 6.61
N LEU A 50 -15.95 14.14 6.71
CA LEU A 50 -15.64 15.57 6.82
C LEU A 50 -16.08 16.34 5.56
N GLY A 51 -15.79 15.81 4.38
CA GLY A 51 -16.12 16.44 3.10
C GLY A 51 -17.62 16.44 2.75
N VAL A 52 -18.40 15.49 3.28
CA VAL A 52 -19.87 15.49 3.18
C VAL A 52 -20.47 16.60 4.06
N ARG A 53 -19.92 16.81 5.26
CA ARG A 53 -20.38 17.84 6.19
C ARG A 53 -19.97 19.25 5.73
N ASP A 54 -18.72 19.39 5.29
CA ASP A 54 -18.15 20.65 4.81
C ASP A 54 -17.25 20.39 3.59
N THR A 55 -17.76 20.75 2.41
CA THR A 55 -17.06 20.55 1.14
C THR A 55 -15.82 21.42 0.96
N SER A 56 -15.71 22.51 1.74
CA SER A 56 -14.54 23.40 1.77
C SER A 56 -13.53 23.04 2.85
N SER A 57 -13.77 21.95 3.61
CA SER A 57 -12.87 21.54 4.68
C SER A 57 -11.45 21.31 4.14
N MET A 58 -10.53 22.13 4.62
CA MET A 58 -9.10 22.03 4.34
C MET A 58 -8.57 20.64 4.71
N THR A 59 -8.94 20.15 5.89
CA THR A 59 -8.56 18.81 6.38
C THR A 59 -9.04 17.70 5.45
N ALA A 60 -10.28 17.77 4.94
CA ALA A 60 -10.81 16.76 4.01
C ALA A 60 -10.01 16.74 2.69
N ASN A 61 -9.67 17.92 2.16
CA ASN A 61 -8.89 18.04 0.92
C ASN A 61 -7.43 17.58 1.10
N ILE A 62 -6.81 17.82 2.26
CA ILE A 62 -5.46 17.31 2.59
C ILE A 62 -5.47 15.79 2.66
N ILE A 63 -6.40 15.20 3.43
CA ILE A 63 -6.53 13.74 3.57
C ILE A 63 -6.70 13.08 2.20
N GLN A 64 -7.54 13.67 1.35
CA GLN A 64 -7.76 13.16 0.00
C GLN A 64 -6.46 13.26 -0.82
N SER A 65 -5.79 14.41 -0.83
CA SER A 65 -4.56 14.64 -1.62
C SER A 65 -3.40 13.71 -1.24
N VAL A 66 -3.29 13.37 0.04
CA VAL A 66 -2.15 12.65 0.63
C VAL A 66 -2.38 11.13 0.70
N GLY A 67 -3.61 10.66 0.44
CA GLY A 67 -4.02 9.28 0.67
C GLY A 67 -3.25 8.19 -0.11
N VAL A 68 -2.44 8.53 -1.11
CA VAL A 68 -1.69 7.54 -1.90
C VAL A 68 -0.58 6.88 -1.10
N THR A 69 0.01 7.58 -0.13
CA THR A 69 1.17 7.12 0.63
C THR A 69 0.90 5.81 1.39
N PRO A 70 -0.18 5.70 2.18
CA PRO A 70 -0.57 4.43 2.80
C PRO A 70 -0.78 3.26 1.80
N LEU A 71 -1.26 3.51 0.58
CA LEU A 71 -1.43 2.45 -0.42
C LEU A 71 -0.09 1.94 -0.95
N ILE A 72 0.88 2.82 -1.18
CA ILE A 72 2.25 2.40 -1.59
C ILE A 72 2.91 1.59 -0.48
N LEU A 73 2.75 1.99 0.78
CA LEU A 73 3.26 1.22 1.93
C LEU A 73 2.54 -0.13 2.10
N CYS A 74 1.24 -0.18 1.78
CA CYS A 74 0.51 -1.44 1.74
C CYS A 74 1.12 -2.40 0.72
N VAL A 75 1.42 -1.92 -0.50
CA VAL A 75 2.10 -2.71 -1.52
C VAL A 75 3.47 -3.19 -1.07
N ASP A 76 4.28 -2.32 -0.45
CA ASP A 76 5.58 -2.71 0.10
C ASP A 76 5.45 -3.84 1.13
N GLY A 77 4.43 -3.76 1.99
CA GLY A 77 4.07 -4.83 2.91
C GLY A 77 3.65 -6.14 2.20
N LEU A 78 2.88 -6.06 1.11
CA LEU A 78 2.50 -7.25 0.32
C LEU A 78 3.72 -7.91 -0.31
N VAL A 79 4.64 -7.13 -0.84
CA VAL A 79 5.90 -7.62 -1.41
C VAL A 79 6.76 -8.27 -0.32
N HIS A 80 6.83 -7.66 0.87
CA HIS A 80 7.53 -8.22 2.02
C HIS A 80 6.93 -9.57 2.47
N GLU A 81 5.61 -9.63 2.60
CA GLU A 81 4.89 -10.86 2.96
C GLU A 81 5.11 -11.94 1.89
N ALA A 82 4.96 -11.59 0.61
CA ALA A 82 5.16 -12.50 -0.51
C ALA A 82 6.58 -13.09 -0.55
N ARG A 83 7.60 -12.25 -0.34
CA ARG A 83 9.00 -12.68 -0.29
C ARG A 83 9.27 -13.60 0.89
N THR A 84 8.59 -13.40 2.02
CA THR A 84 8.69 -14.29 3.19
C THR A 84 8.17 -15.70 2.87
N TYR A 85 7.16 -15.83 2.01
CA TYR A 85 6.65 -17.12 1.57
C TYR A 85 7.39 -17.73 0.36
N ARG A 86 7.89 -16.91 -0.58
CA ARG A 86 8.67 -17.40 -1.73
C ARG A 86 10.12 -17.72 -1.40
N TYR A 87 10.75 -16.98 -0.48
CA TYR A 87 12.17 -17.08 -0.18
C TYR A 87 12.43 -17.14 1.33
N PRO A 88 12.11 -18.26 2.00
CA PRO A 88 12.32 -18.38 3.44
C PRO A 88 13.80 -18.26 3.85
N TYR A 89 14.72 -18.60 2.94
CA TYR A 89 16.18 -18.52 3.16
C TYR A 89 16.82 -17.22 2.67
N ALA A 90 16.04 -16.32 2.05
CA ALA A 90 16.58 -15.02 1.63
C ALA A 90 17.00 -14.18 2.84
N SER A 91 17.98 -13.32 2.64
CA SER A 91 18.54 -12.49 3.71
C SER A 91 17.46 -11.59 4.33
N ARG A 92 17.02 -11.95 5.55
CA ARG A 92 16.03 -11.21 6.34
C ARG A 92 16.40 -9.73 6.46
N ARG A 93 17.71 -9.42 6.55
CA ARG A 93 18.23 -8.05 6.62
C ARG A 93 17.87 -7.25 5.37
N LEU A 94 18.09 -7.77 4.17
CA LEU A 94 17.77 -7.06 2.92
C LEU A 94 16.27 -6.75 2.83
N ASN A 95 15.42 -7.74 3.11
CA ASN A 95 13.96 -7.56 3.05
C ASN A 95 13.47 -6.47 4.02
N TRP A 96 14.04 -6.38 5.22
CA TRP A 96 13.70 -5.33 6.19
C TRP A 96 14.35 -3.98 5.86
N SER A 97 15.56 -3.96 5.31
CA SER A 97 16.20 -2.72 4.85
C SER A 97 15.39 -2.04 3.75
N VAL A 98 14.84 -2.80 2.80
CA VAL A 98 13.95 -2.24 1.78
C VAL A 98 12.71 -1.62 2.41
N VAL A 99 12.04 -2.35 3.31
CA VAL A 99 10.83 -1.87 4.00
C VAL A 99 11.08 -0.61 4.83
N ILE A 100 12.21 -0.55 5.55
CA ILE A 100 12.56 0.62 6.37
C ILE A 100 12.89 1.80 5.45
N GLY A 101 13.67 1.58 4.40
CA GLY A 101 14.04 2.62 3.44
C GLY A 101 12.81 3.23 2.77
N THR A 102 11.90 2.41 2.25
CA THR A 102 10.65 2.84 1.62
C THR A 102 9.77 3.61 2.61
N SER A 103 9.62 3.09 3.84
CA SER A 103 8.83 3.74 4.89
C SER A 103 9.38 5.11 5.27
N VAL A 104 10.69 5.23 5.49
CA VAL A 104 11.35 6.49 5.82
C VAL A 104 11.19 7.49 4.68
N THR A 105 11.45 7.09 3.43
CA THR A 105 11.27 7.98 2.26
C THR A 105 9.83 8.44 2.12
N MET A 106 8.85 7.56 2.34
CA MET A 106 7.44 7.93 2.28
C MET A 106 7.03 8.90 3.39
N VAL A 107 7.57 8.75 4.61
CA VAL A 107 7.36 9.70 5.72
C VAL A 107 7.97 11.08 5.40
N VAL A 108 9.12 11.13 4.75
CA VAL A 108 9.69 12.41 4.28
C VAL A 108 8.82 13.03 3.20
N ALA A 109 8.42 12.25 2.19
CA ALA A 109 7.61 12.73 1.06
C ALA A 109 6.25 13.29 1.50
N ILE A 110 5.56 12.60 2.41
CA ILE A 110 4.28 13.06 2.97
C ILE A 110 4.44 14.31 3.82
N SER A 111 5.49 14.39 4.64
CA SER A 111 5.72 15.54 5.53
C SER A 111 5.97 16.82 4.72
N LEU A 112 6.79 16.72 3.67
CA LEU A 112 7.03 17.84 2.73
C LEU A 112 5.74 18.28 2.04
N SER A 113 4.96 17.32 1.55
CA SER A 113 3.70 17.60 0.86
C SER A 113 2.65 18.24 1.78
N ILE A 114 2.53 17.76 3.03
CA ILE A 114 1.61 18.34 4.01
C ILE A 114 2.05 19.76 4.37
N LYS A 115 3.33 19.99 4.68
CA LYS A 115 3.85 21.32 5.04
C LYS A 115 3.51 22.34 3.95
N ALA A 116 3.88 22.04 2.70
CA ALA A 116 3.58 22.91 1.57
C ALA A 116 2.08 23.17 1.40
N CYS A 117 1.25 22.15 1.59
CA CYS A 117 -0.20 22.28 1.49
C CYS A 117 -0.76 23.21 2.59
N LEU A 118 -0.30 23.07 3.84
CA LEU A 118 -0.72 23.93 4.96
C LEU A 118 -0.36 25.40 4.69
N ASP A 119 0.87 25.67 4.26
CA ASP A 119 1.35 27.04 4.00
C ASP A 119 0.58 27.70 2.83
N ILE A 120 0.21 26.91 1.81
CA ILE A 120 -0.67 27.35 0.71
C ILE A 120 -2.07 27.69 1.20
N PHE A 121 -2.66 26.87 2.06
CA PHE A 121 -4.01 27.10 2.57
C PHE A 121 -4.09 28.27 3.56
N GLU A 122 -3.05 28.50 4.36
CA GLU A 122 -2.98 29.65 5.28
C GLU A 122 -2.67 30.98 4.57
N ASN A 123 -2.58 30.97 3.23
CA ASN A 123 -2.25 32.12 2.40
C ASN A 123 -0.87 32.74 2.75
N LYS A 124 0.03 31.90 3.29
CA LYS A 124 1.43 32.22 3.61
C LYS A 124 2.40 31.69 2.57
N ALA A 125 1.89 31.15 1.45
CA ALA A 125 2.68 30.51 0.42
C ALA A 125 3.85 31.40 -0.06
N GLN A 126 5.06 30.94 0.19
CA GLN A 126 6.26 31.46 -0.43
C GLN A 126 6.61 30.62 -1.67
N SER A 127 7.47 31.14 -2.56
CA SER A 127 7.99 30.39 -3.71
C SER A 127 8.63 29.05 -3.33
N ASP A 128 9.15 28.94 -2.11
CA ASP A 128 9.75 27.70 -1.60
C ASP A 128 8.71 26.60 -1.34
N ASP A 129 7.45 26.93 -1.00
CA ASP A 129 6.44 25.91 -0.68
C ASP A 129 6.00 25.11 -1.91
N TYR A 130 5.95 25.76 -3.09
CA TYR A 130 5.75 25.06 -4.36
C TYR A 130 6.93 24.14 -4.69
N SER A 131 8.15 24.52 -4.29
CA SER A 131 9.36 23.70 -4.42
C SER A 131 9.26 22.44 -3.55
N LEU A 132 8.82 22.60 -2.29
CA LEU A 132 8.60 21.52 -1.33
C LEU A 132 7.49 20.55 -1.79
N TRP A 133 6.41 21.06 -2.38
CA TRP A 133 5.34 20.21 -2.92
C TRP A 133 5.80 19.42 -4.15
N LYS A 134 6.57 20.05 -5.05
CA LYS A 134 7.21 19.37 -6.20
C LYS A 134 8.18 18.29 -5.72
N ALA A 135 9.01 18.60 -4.73
CA ALA A 135 9.96 17.65 -4.14
C ALA A 135 9.25 16.44 -3.50
N GLY A 136 8.22 16.68 -2.68
CA GLY A 136 7.41 15.62 -2.09
C GLY A 136 6.76 14.72 -3.15
N SER A 137 6.17 15.32 -4.19
CA SER A 137 5.54 14.57 -5.29
C SER A 137 6.56 13.75 -6.10
N ALA A 138 7.75 14.32 -6.36
CA ALA A 138 8.83 13.62 -7.04
C ALA A 138 9.34 12.42 -6.24
N LEU A 139 9.47 12.55 -4.90
CA LEU A 139 9.83 11.43 -4.04
C LEU A 139 8.81 10.30 -4.09
N VAL A 140 7.52 10.60 -4.10
CA VAL A 140 6.46 9.57 -4.26
C VAL A 140 6.62 8.82 -5.58
N VAL A 141 6.91 9.52 -6.67
CA VAL A 141 7.15 8.90 -8.00
C VAL A 141 8.36 7.97 -7.96
N VAL A 142 9.46 8.41 -7.34
CA VAL A 142 10.68 7.59 -7.19
C VAL A 142 10.39 6.32 -6.41
N VAL A 143 9.68 6.41 -5.27
CA VAL A 143 9.31 5.24 -4.48
C VAL A 143 8.39 4.31 -5.26
N TRP A 144 7.43 4.85 -6.02
CA TRP A 144 6.53 4.05 -6.86
C TRP A 144 7.30 3.27 -7.95
N ILE A 145 8.22 3.91 -8.68
CA ILE A 145 9.07 3.24 -9.68
C ILE A 145 9.93 2.16 -9.02
N PHE A 146 10.54 2.49 -7.88
CA PHE A 146 11.34 1.55 -7.11
C PHE A 146 10.51 0.33 -6.69
N GLN A 147 9.26 0.52 -6.25
CA GLN A 147 8.36 -0.58 -5.87
C GLN A 147 7.98 -1.47 -7.06
N ILE A 148 7.79 -0.91 -8.25
CA ILE A 148 7.60 -1.70 -9.47
C ILE A 148 8.82 -2.58 -9.73
N GLY A 149 10.03 -1.97 -9.73
CA GLY A 149 11.28 -2.70 -9.95
C GLY A 149 11.50 -3.79 -8.90
N TRP A 150 11.26 -3.48 -7.63
CA TRP A 150 11.39 -4.44 -6.54
C TRP A 150 10.39 -5.59 -6.62
N SER A 151 9.14 -5.31 -7.01
CA SER A 151 8.10 -6.33 -7.22
C SER A 151 8.45 -7.25 -8.39
N ILE A 152 8.91 -6.71 -9.52
CA ILE A 152 9.35 -7.49 -10.69
C ILE A 152 10.56 -8.35 -10.34
N TYR A 153 11.58 -7.76 -9.70
CA TYR A 153 12.75 -8.50 -9.24
C TYR A 153 12.35 -9.66 -8.31
N SER A 154 11.42 -9.41 -7.39
CA SER A 154 10.88 -10.42 -6.47
C SER A 154 10.09 -11.54 -7.17
N LEU A 155 9.54 -11.30 -8.37
CA LEU A 155 8.87 -12.34 -9.17
C LEU A 155 9.85 -13.14 -10.03
N GLN A 156 10.85 -12.47 -10.60
CA GLN A 156 11.81 -13.07 -11.53
C GLN A 156 12.85 -13.93 -10.82
N PHE A 157 13.19 -13.61 -9.57
CA PHE A 157 14.14 -14.40 -8.81
C PHE A 157 13.57 -15.81 -8.58
N HIS A 158 14.06 -16.82 -9.30
CA HIS A 158 13.69 -18.21 -9.06
C HIS A 158 14.82 -18.86 -8.31
N ASP A 159 14.61 -19.13 -7.03
CA ASP A 159 15.50 -20.03 -6.31
C ASP A 159 15.22 -21.44 -6.83
N LYS A 160 16.22 -22.05 -7.50
CA LYS A 160 16.06 -23.32 -8.23
C LYS A 160 15.90 -24.55 -7.31
N GLY A 161 15.91 -24.36 -6.00
CA GLY A 161 16.05 -25.44 -5.03
C GLY A 161 14.75 -26.03 -4.51
N ILE A 162 13.86 -25.24 -3.89
CA ILE A 162 12.71 -25.77 -3.14
C ILE A 162 11.57 -24.77 -3.17
N GLN A 163 10.52 -25.05 -3.95
CA GLN A 163 9.28 -24.29 -3.88
C GLN A 163 8.53 -24.69 -2.61
N GLY A 164 8.54 -23.84 -1.58
CA GLY A 164 7.73 -24.06 -0.38
C GLY A 164 6.23 -24.06 -0.72
N PRO A 165 5.37 -24.70 0.09
CA PRO A 165 3.93 -24.78 -0.17
C PRO A 165 3.23 -23.41 -0.22
N GLY A 166 3.85 -22.36 0.33
CA GLY A 166 3.40 -20.97 0.22
C GLY A 166 3.81 -20.23 -1.07
N TYR A 167 4.57 -20.86 -1.98
CA TYR A 167 5.11 -20.21 -3.18
C TYR A 167 4.02 -19.67 -4.12
N GLN A 168 2.94 -20.44 -4.33
CA GLN A 168 1.84 -20.03 -5.20
C GLN A 168 1.10 -18.80 -4.63
N GLY A 169 0.82 -18.78 -3.32
CA GLY A 169 0.17 -17.63 -2.71
C GLY A 169 1.08 -16.40 -2.59
N GLY A 170 2.39 -16.60 -2.34
CA GLY A 170 3.36 -15.50 -2.43
C GLY A 170 3.44 -14.91 -3.84
N THR A 171 3.35 -15.74 -4.88
CA THR A 171 3.29 -15.26 -6.27
C THR A 171 1.98 -14.51 -6.56
N ALA A 172 0.85 -14.98 -6.03
CA ALA A 172 -0.43 -14.27 -6.14
C ALA A 172 -0.38 -12.89 -5.44
N LEU A 173 0.28 -12.78 -4.28
CA LEU A 173 0.51 -11.51 -3.59
C LEU A 173 1.33 -10.52 -4.45
N LEU A 174 2.41 -10.99 -5.08
CA LEU A 174 3.25 -10.16 -5.96
C LEU A 174 2.51 -9.74 -7.25
N GLN A 175 1.74 -10.63 -7.85
CA GLN A 175 0.91 -10.29 -9.02
C GLN A 175 -0.15 -9.25 -8.64
N GLY A 176 -0.80 -9.43 -7.48
CA GLY A 176 -1.71 -8.45 -6.90
C GLY A 176 -1.07 -7.09 -6.67
N ALA A 177 0.14 -7.07 -6.10
CA ALA A 177 0.93 -5.87 -5.89
C ALA A 177 1.22 -5.13 -7.20
N LEU A 178 1.61 -5.83 -8.27
CA LEU A 178 1.86 -5.22 -9.58
C LEU A 178 0.59 -4.61 -10.20
N VAL A 179 -0.54 -5.32 -10.11
CA VAL A 179 -1.83 -4.80 -10.60
C VAL A 179 -2.25 -3.57 -9.80
N ALA A 180 -2.10 -3.59 -8.48
CA ALA A 180 -2.36 -2.43 -7.63
C ALA A 180 -1.43 -1.26 -7.94
N LEU A 181 -0.13 -1.51 -8.19
CA LEU A 181 0.85 -0.48 -8.58
C LEU A 181 0.51 0.20 -9.90
N ALA A 182 -0.09 -0.52 -10.85
CA ALA A 182 -0.54 0.07 -12.11
C ALA A 182 -1.65 1.11 -11.87
N PHE A 183 -2.64 0.78 -11.05
CA PHE A 183 -3.71 1.71 -10.68
C PHE A 183 -3.19 2.87 -9.83
N ILE A 184 -2.33 2.60 -8.83
CA ILE A 184 -1.66 3.64 -8.04
C ILE A 184 -0.85 4.58 -8.94
N GLY A 185 -0.21 4.04 -9.98
CA GLY A 185 0.57 4.80 -10.95
C GLY A 185 -0.25 5.89 -11.65
N VAL A 186 -1.49 5.61 -12.05
CA VAL A 186 -2.40 6.61 -12.64
C VAL A 186 -2.56 7.81 -11.70
N ARG A 187 -2.80 7.54 -10.42
CA ARG A 187 -2.98 8.56 -9.39
C ARG A 187 -1.70 9.35 -9.12
N VAL A 188 -0.55 8.68 -9.07
CA VAL A 188 0.78 9.27 -8.86
C VAL A 188 1.15 10.19 -10.02
N ILE A 189 0.96 9.75 -11.25
CA ILE A 189 1.22 10.55 -12.46
C ILE A 189 0.29 11.76 -12.49
N TYR A 190 -1.00 11.58 -12.19
CA TYR A 190 -1.93 12.70 -12.08
C TYR A 190 -1.48 13.72 -11.02
N ALA A 191 -1.05 13.27 -9.84
CA ALA A 191 -0.51 14.17 -8.81
C ALA A 191 0.70 14.96 -9.31
N LEU A 192 1.64 14.28 -9.98
CA LEU A 192 2.84 14.91 -10.55
C LEU A 192 2.48 15.95 -11.60
N VAL A 193 1.62 15.62 -12.56
CA VAL A 193 1.18 16.53 -13.62
C VAL A 193 0.49 17.75 -13.02
N ALA A 194 -0.40 17.55 -12.03
CA ALA A 194 -1.10 18.65 -11.38
C ALA A 194 -0.14 19.61 -10.67
N VAL A 195 0.91 19.08 -10.03
CA VAL A 195 1.92 19.88 -9.32
C VAL A 195 2.92 20.55 -10.28
N CYS A 196 3.28 19.90 -11.39
CA CYS A 196 4.19 20.47 -12.39
C CYS A 196 3.52 21.53 -13.26
N THR A 197 2.22 21.40 -13.55
CA THR A 197 1.50 22.31 -14.46
C THR A 197 0.92 23.53 -13.72
N GLU A 198 0.89 23.51 -12.38
CA GLU A 198 0.34 24.58 -11.50
C GLU A 198 -1.08 25.06 -11.89
N SER A 199 -1.78 24.26 -12.70
CA SER A 199 -3.05 24.64 -13.30
C SER A 199 -4.18 24.41 -12.31
N LYS A 200 -4.97 25.45 -12.05
CA LYS A 200 -6.09 25.41 -11.09
C LYS A 200 -7.09 24.29 -11.42
N ASP A 201 -7.35 24.04 -12.70
CA ASP A 201 -8.29 23.02 -13.20
C ASP A 201 -7.81 21.57 -13.02
N LEU A 202 -6.49 21.36 -12.94
CA LEU A 202 -5.87 20.05 -12.72
C LEU A 202 -5.53 19.80 -11.26
N SER A 203 -5.59 20.83 -10.40
CA SER A 203 -5.19 20.72 -9.01
C SER A 203 -5.98 19.62 -8.28
N PRO A 204 -5.34 18.78 -7.43
CA PRO A 204 -6.04 17.73 -6.69
C PRO A 204 -7.07 18.29 -5.69
N VAL A 205 -7.00 19.59 -5.41
CA VAL A 205 -7.80 20.32 -4.41
C VAL A 205 -8.93 21.13 -5.05
N TYR A 206 -8.66 21.88 -6.13
CA TYR A 206 -9.61 22.79 -6.77
C TYR A 206 -10.01 22.36 -8.20
N GLY A 207 -9.39 21.30 -8.71
CA GLY A 207 -9.59 20.86 -10.08
C GLY A 207 -10.99 20.31 -10.36
N LEU A 208 -11.24 20.11 -11.66
CA LEU A 208 -12.51 19.63 -12.17
C LEU A 208 -12.96 18.34 -11.46
N LYS A 209 -14.21 18.31 -11.01
CA LYS A 209 -14.77 17.21 -10.21
C LYS A 209 -14.66 15.86 -10.93
N SER A 210 -14.97 15.84 -12.22
CA SER A 210 -14.89 14.66 -13.08
C SER A 210 -13.46 14.11 -13.17
N VAL A 211 -12.45 14.99 -13.24
CA VAL A 211 -11.03 14.61 -13.27
C VAL A 211 -10.62 13.97 -11.95
N ARG A 212 -11.03 14.53 -10.81
CA ARG A 212 -10.77 13.95 -9.47
C ARG A 212 -11.45 12.59 -9.27
N VAL A 213 -12.64 12.38 -9.83
CA VAL A 213 -13.27 11.05 -9.76
C VAL A 213 -12.45 10.02 -10.55
N VAL A 214 -12.09 10.34 -11.78
CA VAL A 214 -11.49 9.38 -12.71
C VAL A 214 -10.01 9.12 -12.44
N LEU A 215 -9.25 10.16 -12.10
CA LEU A 215 -7.79 10.08 -11.94
C LEU A 215 -7.34 9.96 -10.49
N MET A 216 -8.27 10.08 -9.53
CA MET A 216 -7.95 9.98 -8.12
C MET A 216 -8.78 8.93 -7.41
N PHE A 217 -10.10 9.09 -7.34
CA PHE A 217 -10.95 8.12 -6.63
C PHE A 217 -10.94 6.71 -7.26
N LEU A 218 -11.19 6.59 -8.56
CA LEU A 218 -11.30 5.28 -9.22
C LEU A 218 -10.02 4.43 -9.15
N PRO A 219 -8.81 4.97 -9.45
CA PRO A 219 -7.59 4.17 -9.38
C PRO A 219 -7.29 3.69 -7.96
N GLU A 220 -7.56 4.52 -6.95
CA GLU A 220 -7.38 4.16 -5.55
C GLU A 220 -8.37 3.09 -5.09
N LEU A 221 -9.62 3.17 -5.58
CA LEU A 221 -10.65 2.15 -5.33
C LEU A 221 -10.26 0.82 -5.97
N PHE A 222 -9.85 0.82 -7.24
CA PHE A 222 -9.44 -0.41 -7.93
C PHE A 222 -8.17 -1.04 -7.34
N ALA A 223 -7.20 -0.23 -6.92
CA ALA A 223 -6.04 -0.71 -6.18
C ALA A 223 -6.47 -1.39 -4.87
N THR A 224 -7.35 -0.74 -4.10
CA THR A 224 -7.86 -1.26 -2.83
C THR A 224 -8.61 -2.58 -3.02
N VAL A 225 -9.52 -2.65 -4.00
CA VAL A 225 -10.26 -3.88 -4.31
C VAL A 225 -9.30 -5.00 -4.73
N THR A 226 -8.30 -4.69 -5.55
CA THR A 226 -7.28 -5.68 -5.96
C THR A 226 -6.54 -6.24 -4.75
N ILE A 227 -6.06 -5.38 -3.85
CA ILE A 227 -5.37 -5.78 -2.62
C ILE A 227 -6.28 -6.64 -1.73
N ILE A 228 -7.55 -6.24 -1.56
CA ILE A 228 -8.53 -6.98 -0.77
C ILE A 228 -8.76 -8.38 -1.34
N VAL A 229 -9.01 -8.49 -2.65
CA VAL A 229 -9.27 -9.77 -3.33
C VAL A 229 -8.08 -10.71 -3.17
N VAL A 230 -6.87 -10.19 -3.31
CA VAL A 230 -5.64 -10.96 -3.16
C VAL A 230 -5.47 -11.40 -1.71
N GLY A 231 -5.71 -10.54 -0.72
CA GLY A 231 -5.69 -10.92 0.70
C GLY A 231 -6.67 -12.03 1.05
N VAL A 232 -7.92 -11.91 0.59
CA VAL A 232 -8.92 -12.96 0.84
C VAL A 232 -8.51 -14.28 0.20
N ARG A 233 -7.87 -14.26 -0.97
CA ARG A 233 -7.35 -15.47 -1.65
C ARG A 233 -6.16 -16.08 -0.92
N THR A 234 -5.32 -15.29 -0.27
CA THR A 234 -4.07 -15.75 0.35
C THR A 234 -4.14 -15.93 1.86
N ARG A 235 -5.33 -15.77 2.45
CA ARG A 235 -5.60 -15.94 3.90
C ARG A 235 -5.10 -17.25 4.52
N ARG A 236 -4.99 -18.34 3.73
CA ARG A 236 -4.55 -19.67 4.22
C ARG A 236 -3.04 -19.91 4.14
N LEU A 237 -2.26 -18.95 3.65
CA LEU A 237 -0.81 -19.14 3.49
C LEU A 237 -0.09 -19.41 4.82
N ARG A 238 -0.65 -18.92 5.93
CA ARG A 238 -0.10 -19.17 7.26
C ARG A 238 -0.27 -20.62 7.71
N GLU A 239 -1.45 -21.21 7.49
CA GLU A 239 -1.71 -22.62 7.86
C GLU A 239 -0.73 -23.54 7.13
N LEU A 240 -0.53 -23.28 5.84
CA LEU A 240 0.45 -24.00 5.02
C LEU A 240 1.89 -23.83 5.53
N LYS A 241 2.26 -22.66 6.06
CA LYS A 241 3.60 -22.44 6.62
C LYS A 241 3.79 -23.16 7.95
N ASP A 242 2.80 -23.11 8.84
CA ASP A 242 2.86 -23.74 10.17
C ASP A 242 2.85 -25.28 10.06
N GLU A 243 2.21 -25.87 9.05
CA GLU A 243 2.21 -27.32 8.76
C GLU A 243 3.53 -27.83 8.17
N THR A 244 4.27 -26.97 7.47
CA THR A 244 5.49 -27.37 6.74
C THR A 244 6.78 -26.95 7.45
N ASP A 245 6.66 -26.41 8.66
CA ASP A 245 7.81 -26.09 9.51
C ASP A 245 8.41 -27.40 10.07
N TYR A 246 9.35 -27.98 9.32
CA TYR A 246 10.06 -29.22 9.69
C TYR A 246 10.72 -29.16 11.07
N GLY A 247 10.97 -27.96 11.64
CA GLY A 247 11.44 -27.82 13.02
C GLY A 247 10.46 -28.31 14.10
N LYS A 248 9.19 -28.55 13.75
CA LYS A 248 8.21 -29.23 14.63
C LYS A 248 8.08 -30.74 14.37
N LEU A 249 8.50 -31.23 13.20
CA LEU A 249 8.43 -32.64 12.84
C LEU A 249 9.61 -33.44 13.43
N ASP A 250 10.72 -32.77 13.75
CA ASP A 250 11.89 -33.38 14.42
C ASP A 250 11.68 -33.73 15.91
N VAL A 251 10.48 -33.55 16.46
CA VAL A 251 10.13 -33.97 17.83
C VAL A 251 9.65 -35.43 17.88
N VAL A 252 9.44 -36.10 16.75
CA VAL A 252 9.32 -37.56 16.72
C VAL A 252 10.73 -38.14 16.59
N GLN A 253 11.45 -38.20 17.70
CA GLN A 253 12.69 -38.97 17.78
C GLN A 253 12.41 -40.40 17.27
N PRO A 254 13.26 -40.98 16.42
CA PRO A 254 13.20 -42.41 16.18
C PRO A 254 13.47 -43.08 17.51
N THR A 255 12.45 -43.71 18.08
CA THR A 255 12.60 -44.61 19.22
C THR A 255 13.61 -45.65 18.75
N SER A 256 14.79 -45.65 19.35
CA SER A 256 15.83 -46.63 19.08
C SER A 256 15.26 -48.01 19.42
N ILE A 257 14.74 -48.69 18.41
CA ILE A 257 14.42 -50.11 18.47
C ILE A 257 15.75 -50.80 18.75
N GLY A 258 15.86 -51.33 19.96
CA GLY A 258 16.97 -52.17 20.36
C GLY A 258 17.07 -53.34 19.41
N ILE A 259 18.28 -53.54 18.87
CA ILE A 259 18.71 -54.83 18.37
C ILE A 259 19.88 -55.23 19.24
N ALA A 260 19.53 -56.02 20.26
CA ALA A 260 20.45 -56.97 20.83
C ALA A 260 20.60 -58.12 19.82
N ALA A 261 21.83 -58.37 19.38
CA ALA A 261 22.35 -59.67 18.95
C ALA A 261 23.88 -59.56 18.85
#